data_AF-A0A7H5F2I0-F1
#
_entry.id   AF-A0A7H5F2I0-F1
#
_cell.length_a   1.000
_cell.length_b   1.000
_cell.length_c   1.000
_cell.angle_alpha   90.00
_cell.angle_beta   90.00
_cell.angle_gamma   90.00
#
_symmetry.space_group_name_H-M   'P 1'
#
loop_
_entity.id
_entity.type
_entity.pdbx_description
1 polymer ?
#
loop_
_entity_poly.entity_id
_entity_poly.type
_entity_poly.pdbx_seq_one_letter_code
_entity_poly.pdbx_strand_id
1 'polypeptide(L)'
;MMLYRTSGCVRGIMLIACLSLSVHLMGQKQSLRDQLWERVNPCFSNFEDMDDDGKPDFDQIDDARNGYLHVSGGWPTCGCSCASTVGAYRNDRGEYTLLQMDEANCSWDRKLSSNRDIWSVLPEEFGLKDFVGRELALDLDDPTFFLSVEIPRKGTDTEVSLKLIPLGLELEAAGPIVTEYGEGGNISQHQPISEIATFARSLSDDEALTSILNGDFAELAEVDKRAFSRLIGDSYGQFATEESLRETLQRLRDKYELYFRVKYQKIVLGWDRQQSRFFVKKRVPAASGTKSFRQFLIEAEYWAVMC
;
A
#
# COMPACT_ATOMS: atom_id res chain seq x y z
N MET A 1 -14.19 15.09 85.54
CA MET A 1 -14.74 14.77 84.21
C MET A 1 -13.85 13.69 83.60
N MET A 2 -14.46 12.54 83.30
CA MET A 2 -14.00 11.30 82.63
C MET A 2 -12.54 11.24 82.12
N LEU A 3 -11.69 10.32 82.63
CA LEU A 3 -11.52 8.90 82.23
C LEU A 3 -11.21 8.71 80.73
N TYR A 4 -10.02 8.19 80.37
CA TYR A 4 -9.84 6.78 79.98
C TYR A 4 -8.36 6.40 79.74
N ARG A 5 -7.98 5.26 80.35
CA ARG A 5 -6.83 4.39 80.04
C ARG A 5 -7.18 3.51 78.83
N THR A 6 -6.16 3.04 78.10
CA THR A 6 -5.91 1.65 77.61
C THR A 6 -4.76 1.72 76.58
N SER A 7 -3.59 1.11 76.77
CA SER A 7 -3.22 -0.31 76.79
C SER A 7 -3.37 -1.03 75.44
N GLY A 8 -2.25 -1.10 74.70
CA GLY A 8 -1.67 -2.26 74.01
C GLY A 8 -2.48 -3.07 72.99
N CYS A 9 -1.86 -3.38 71.83
CA CYS A 9 -1.60 -4.77 71.46
C CYS A 9 -0.60 -4.89 70.30
N VAL A 10 0.23 -5.91 70.43
CA VAL A 10 1.29 -6.38 69.52
C VAL A 10 0.68 -7.32 68.47
N ARG A 11 1.40 -7.51 67.34
CA ARG A 11 1.25 -8.53 66.27
C ARG A 11 0.31 -8.20 65.12
N GLY A 12 0.94 -7.78 64.02
CA GLY A 12 0.39 -7.80 62.66
C GLY A 12 1.47 -7.79 61.59
N ILE A 13 2.62 -8.42 61.84
CA ILE A 13 3.71 -8.59 60.86
C ILE A 13 3.88 -10.10 60.65
N MET A 14 3.17 -10.68 59.68
CA MET A 14 3.43 -11.98 59.02
C MET A 14 2.14 -12.48 58.36
N LEU A 15 1.74 -11.92 57.21
CA LEU A 15 0.86 -12.60 56.22
C LEU A 15 0.61 -11.77 54.94
N ILE A 16 1.58 -10.93 54.52
CA ILE A 16 1.57 -10.29 53.19
C ILE A 16 2.96 -10.44 52.56
N ALA A 17 3.46 -11.68 52.53
CA ALA A 17 4.71 -12.02 51.85
C ALA A 17 4.60 -13.27 50.96
N CYS A 18 3.45 -13.95 50.93
CA CYS A 18 3.22 -15.15 50.12
C CYS A 18 2.21 -14.96 48.97
N LEU A 19 1.65 -13.76 48.77
CA LEU A 19 0.74 -13.45 47.65
C LEU A 19 1.43 -12.68 46.50
N SER A 20 2.71 -12.37 46.63
CA SER A 20 3.52 -11.69 45.60
C SER A 20 4.39 -12.64 44.75
N LEU A 21 4.38 -13.95 45.01
CA LEU A 21 5.21 -14.92 44.27
C LEU A 21 4.52 -15.60 43.08
N SER A 22 3.24 -15.30 42.79
CA SER A 22 2.45 -16.04 41.78
C SER A 22 2.25 -15.31 40.45
N VAL A 23 2.79 -14.11 40.28
CA VAL A 23 2.66 -13.34 39.01
C VAL A 23 4.04 -13.07 38.42
N HIS A 24 4.88 -14.09 38.38
CA HIS A 24 5.90 -14.21 37.34
C HIS A 24 5.49 -15.39 36.46
N LEU A 25 4.27 -15.29 35.89
CA LEU A 25 3.98 -15.89 34.60
C LEU A 25 5.03 -15.32 33.67
N MET A 26 6.15 -16.04 33.54
CA MET A 26 7.10 -15.90 32.48
C MET A 26 6.29 -16.02 31.19
N GLY A 27 5.85 -14.88 30.65
CA GLY A 27 5.42 -14.79 29.26
C GLY A 27 6.58 -15.33 28.45
N GLN A 28 6.47 -16.57 27.98
CA GLN A 28 7.46 -17.13 27.07
C GLN A 28 7.55 -16.14 25.92
N LYS A 29 8.72 -15.51 25.77
CA LYS A 29 8.98 -14.57 24.69
C LYS A 29 8.71 -15.33 23.40
N GLN A 30 7.60 -15.01 22.75
CA GLN A 30 7.11 -15.68 21.54
C GLN A 30 8.25 -15.79 20.54
N SER A 31 8.45 -16.97 19.94
CA SER A 31 9.58 -17.17 19.04
C SER A 31 9.44 -16.25 17.82
N LEU A 32 10.55 -15.91 17.15
CA LEU A 32 10.47 -15.09 15.95
C LEU A 32 9.58 -15.76 14.87
N ARG A 33 9.65 -17.08 14.76
CA ARG A 33 8.81 -17.85 13.85
C ARG A 33 7.33 -17.62 14.16
N ASP A 34 6.94 -17.73 15.42
CA ASP A 34 5.54 -17.52 15.83
C ASP A 34 5.09 -16.09 15.57
N GLN A 35 5.96 -15.09 15.78
CA GLN A 35 5.66 -13.68 15.47
C GLN A 35 5.48 -13.47 13.96
N LEU A 36 6.28 -14.11 13.11
CA LEU A 36 6.12 -14.01 11.65
C LEU A 36 4.81 -14.66 11.19
N TRP A 37 4.50 -15.85 11.71
CA TRP A 37 3.28 -16.58 11.37
C TRP A 37 2.01 -15.84 11.81
N GLU A 38 2.03 -15.22 12.98
CA GLU A 38 0.91 -14.38 13.45
C GLU A 38 0.60 -13.24 12.48
N ARG A 39 1.63 -12.67 11.83
CA ARG A 39 1.50 -11.52 10.94
C ARG A 39 0.90 -11.89 9.58
N VAL A 40 1.27 -13.06 9.04
CA VAL A 40 0.72 -13.54 7.76
C VAL A 40 -0.63 -14.25 7.90
N ASN A 41 -1.03 -14.59 9.14
CA ASN A 41 -2.23 -15.37 9.41
C ASN A 41 -3.51 -14.84 8.74
N PRO A 42 -3.78 -13.52 8.67
CA PRO A 42 -4.98 -13.02 8.00
C PRO A 42 -5.09 -13.40 6.51
N CYS A 43 -3.97 -13.53 5.80
CA CYS A 43 -3.94 -14.03 4.43
C CYS A 43 -4.00 -15.57 4.42
N PHE A 44 -3.15 -16.21 5.23
CA PHE A 44 -3.06 -17.67 5.31
C PHE A 44 -4.38 -18.36 5.69
N SER A 45 -5.18 -17.75 6.57
CA SER A 45 -6.45 -18.32 7.01
C SER A 45 -7.52 -18.39 5.94
N ASN A 46 -7.33 -17.71 4.81
CA ASN A 46 -8.27 -17.71 3.70
C ASN A 46 -7.98 -18.83 2.69
N PHE A 47 -6.85 -19.53 2.79
CA PHE A 47 -6.50 -20.58 1.82
C PHE A 47 -7.36 -21.81 2.01
N GLU A 48 -7.83 -22.36 0.89
CA GLU A 48 -8.68 -23.55 0.86
C GLU A 48 -7.97 -24.71 0.14
N ASP A 49 -8.47 -25.91 0.37
CA ASP A 49 -8.07 -27.14 -0.28
C ASP A 49 -8.77 -27.24 -1.64
N MET A 50 -8.03 -27.08 -2.74
CA MET A 50 -8.59 -27.06 -4.09
C MET A 50 -8.52 -28.43 -4.77
N ASP A 51 -7.74 -29.38 -4.23
CA ASP A 51 -7.57 -30.73 -4.78
C ASP A 51 -8.22 -31.84 -3.93
N ASP A 52 -8.94 -31.46 -2.87
CA ASP A 52 -9.63 -32.33 -1.91
C ASP A 52 -8.66 -33.29 -1.15
N ASP A 53 -7.37 -32.93 -0.98
CA ASP A 53 -6.38 -33.76 -0.26
C ASP A 53 -6.42 -33.62 1.28
N GLY A 54 -7.26 -32.72 1.78
CA GLY A 54 -7.41 -32.34 3.18
C GLY A 54 -6.47 -31.22 3.64
N LYS A 55 -5.73 -30.54 2.76
CA LYS A 55 -4.82 -29.44 3.09
C LYS A 55 -5.04 -28.23 2.18
N PRO A 56 -4.91 -27.01 2.71
CA PRO A 56 -4.95 -25.81 1.87
C PRO A 56 -3.86 -25.82 0.80
N ASP A 57 -4.19 -25.36 -0.40
CA ASP A 57 -3.26 -25.15 -1.51
C ASP A 57 -2.62 -23.77 -1.42
N PHE A 58 -1.34 -23.72 -1.06
CA PHE A 58 -0.57 -22.48 -0.98
C PHE A 58 0.93 -22.71 -1.13
N ASP A 59 1.61 -21.67 -1.59
CA ASP A 59 3.06 -21.56 -1.60
C ASP A 59 3.55 -20.90 -0.31
N GLN A 60 4.63 -21.43 0.26
CA GLN A 60 5.30 -20.80 1.41
C GLN A 60 6.81 -20.81 1.31
N ILE A 61 7.42 -19.80 1.92
CA ILE A 61 8.85 -19.74 2.21
C ILE A 61 9.02 -19.33 3.67
N ASP A 62 9.07 -20.31 4.58
CA ASP A 62 9.41 -20.10 5.99
C ASP A 62 10.95 -20.13 6.16
N ASP A 63 11.55 -18.95 6.21
CA ASP A 63 12.97 -18.74 6.52
C ASP A 63 13.11 -17.89 7.78
N ALA A 64 12.36 -18.23 8.83
CA ALA A 64 12.34 -17.49 10.09
C ALA A 64 13.74 -17.35 10.73
N ARG A 65 14.70 -18.22 10.40
CA ARG A 65 16.10 -18.10 10.84
C ARG A 65 16.79 -16.86 10.28
N ASN A 66 16.40 -16.43 9.08
CA ASN A 66 16.81 -15.17 8.45
C ASN A 66 15.78 -14.05 8.66
N GLY A 67 14.75 -14.29 9.47
CA GLY A 67 13.70 -13.30 9.75
C GLY A 67 12.76 -13.06 8.59
N TYR A 68 12.55 -14.04 7.72
CA TYR A 68 11.71 -13.91 6.53
C TYR A 68 10.60 -14.96 6.52
N LEU A 69 9.38 -14.55 6.17
CA LEU A 69 8.27 -15.43 5.87
C LEU A 69 7.51 -14.88 4.66
N HIS A 70 7.19 -15.75 3.72
CA HIS A 70 6.28 -15.45 2.63
C HIS A 70 5.23 -16.55 2.53
N VAL A 71 3.98 -16.17 2.34
CA VAL A 71 2.88 -17.07 1.98
C VAL A 71 2.13 -16.47 0.80
N SER A 72 1.68 -17.32 -0.12
CA SER A 72 0.76 -16.93 -1.19
C SER A 72 -0.13 -18.09 -1.56
N GLY A 73 -1.41 -17.84 -1.81
CA GLY A 73 -2.37 -18.89 -2.09
C GLY A 73 -3.68 -18.31 -2.59
N GLY A 74 -4.56 -19.20 -3.02
CA GLY A 74 -5.89 -18.85 -3.53
C GLY A 74 -7.01 -19.30 -2.61
N TRP A 75 -8.20 -18.78 -2.87
CA TRP A 75 -9.46 -19.36 -2.42
C TRP A 75 -10.41 -19.54 -3.62
N PRO A 76 -11.27 -20.57 -3.64
CA PRO A 76 -12.01 -21.00 -4.82
C PRO A 76 -13.01 -19.98 -5.31
N THR A 77 -13.46 -19.08 -4.44
CA THR A 77 -14.40 -18.04 -4.83
C THR A 77 -13.69 -17.06 -5.75
N CYS A 78 -14.08 -17.08 -7.03
CA CYS A 78 -13.68 -16.11 -8.05
C CYS A 78 -12.18 -16.07 -8.41
N GLY A 79 -11.41 -17.11 -8.11
CA GLY A 79 -9.96 -17.16 -8.43
C GLY A 79 -9.14 -16.14 -7.65
N CYS A 80 -9.64 -15.77 -6.48
CA CYS A 80 -8.99 -14.81 -5.63
C CYS A 80 -7.77 -15.39 -4.95
N SER A 81 -6.79 -14.55 -4.70
CA SER A 81 -5.52 -14.89 -4.08
C SER A 81 -5.05 -13.76 -3.18
N CYS A 82 -4.26 -14.13 -2.19
CA CYS A 82 -3.50 -13.20 -1.40
C CYS A 82 -2.05 -13.64 -1.30
N ALA A 83 -1.18 -12.66 -1.14
CA ALA A 83 0.22 -12.85 -0.83
C ALA A 83 0.59 -11.97 0.37
N SER A 84 1.36 -12.51 1.30
CA SER A 84 1.86 -11.78 2.46
C SER A 84 3.34 -12.08 2.66
N THR A 85 4.15 -11.04 2.71
CA THR A 85 5.60 -11.13 2.94
C THR A 85 5.96 -10.35 4.19
N VAL A 86 6.67 -10.97 5.13
CA VAL A 86 7.10 -10.36 6.39
C VAL A 86 8.60 -10.50 6.56
N GLY A 87 9.25 -9.39 6.91
CA GLY A 87 10.67 -9.29 7.24
C GLY A 87 10.89 -8.78 8.65
N ALA A 88 11.80 -9.40 9.39
CA ALA A 88 12.14 -9.06 10.76
C ALA A 88 13.51 -8.38 10.85
N TYR A 89 13.52 -7.15 11.34
CA TYR A 89 14.71 -6.30 11.44
C TYR A 89 15.09 -6.13 12.91
N ARG A 90 16.25 -6.66 13.29
CA ARG A 90 16.69 -6.76 14.68
C ARG A 90 17.44 -5.50 15.12
N ASN A 91 17.07 -4.91 16.26
CA ASN A 91 17.84 -3.82 16.85
C ASN A 91 19.06 -4.30 17.65
N ASP A 92 19.76 -3.39 18.31
CA ASP A 92 20.92 -3.66 19.17
C ASP A 92 20.56 -4.40 20.48
N ARG A 93 19.34 -4.21 20.98
CA ARG A 93 18.75 -4.92 22.14
C ARG A 93 18.20 -6.31 21.80
N GLY A 94 18.13 -6.63 20.51
CA GLY A 94 17.65 -7.91 20.01
C GLY A 94 16.13 -8.03 19.87
N GLU A 95 15.41 -6.92 19.90
CA GLU A 95 13.98 -6.82 19.56
C GLU A 95 13.81 -6.69 18.05
N TYR A 96 12.64 -7.07 17.53
CA TYR A 96 12.35 -7.07 16.10
C TYR A 96 11.32 -6.00 15.73
N THR A 97 11.64 -5.23 14.70
CA THR A 97 10.65 -4.50 13.90
C THR A 97 10.23 -5.41 12.75
N LEU A 98 8.93 -5.65 12.59
CA LEU A 98 8.37 -6.55 11.57
C LEU A 98 7.73 -5.71 10.47
N LEU A 99 8.37 -5.63 9.31
CA LEU A 99 7.81 -4.98 8.11
C LEU A 99 7.03 -6.02 7.31
N GLN A 100 5.83 -5.66 6.84
CA GLN A 100 4.92 -6.56 6.14
C GLN A 100 4.40 -5.90 4.86
N MET A 101 4.34 -6.67 3.79
CA MET A 101 3.74 -6.31 2.52
C MET A 101 2.65 -7.33 2.20
N ASP A 102 1.40 -6.88 2.12
CA ASP A 102 0.22 -7.68 1.78
C ASP A 102 -0.35 -7.25 0.43
N GLU A 103 -0.80 -8.23 -0.34
CA GLU A 103 -1.48 -8.05 -1.62
C GLU A 103 -2.67 -9.00 -1.72
N ALA A 104 -3.85 -8.50 -2.09
CA ALA A 104 -4.99 -9.30 -2.50
C ALA A 104 -5.43 -8.91 -3.90
N ASN A 105 -5.66 -9.88 -4.78
CA ASN A 105 -6.01 -9.59 -6.17
C ASN A 105 -7.48 -9.18 -6.34
N CYS A 106 -8.41 -9.67 -5.51
CA CYS A 106 -9.85 -9.47 -5.68
C CYS A 106 -10.45 -8.26 -4.97
N SER A 107 -9.68 -7.48 -4.25
CA SER A 107 -10.16 -6.27 -3.57
C SER A 107 -9.29 -5.06 -3.88
N TRP A 108 -8.37 -5.20 -4.82
CA TRP A 108 -7.25 -4.29 -5.04
C TRP A 108 -6.42 -4.01 -3.77
N ASP A 109 -6.60 -4.77 -2.69
CA ASP A 109 -5.95 -4.46 -1.42
C ASP A 109 -4.44 -4.58 -1.56
N ARG A 110 -3.75 -3.51 -1.19
CA ARG A 110 -2.30 -3.47 -1.03
C ARG A 110 -2.01 -2.78 0.28
N LYS A 111 -1.12 -3.36 1.09
CA LYS A 111 -0.78 -2.80 2.40
C LYS A 111 0.67 -3.02 2.75
N LEU A 112 1.37 -1.92 3.01
CA LEU A 112 2.65 -1.88 3.69
C LEU A 112 2.39 -1.54 5.16
N SER A 113 2.73 -2.46 6.05
CA SER A 113 2.53 -2.27 7.49
C SER A 113 3.76 -2.64 8.32
N SER A 114 3.74 -2.23 9.59
CA SER A 114 4.76 -2.56 10.57
C SER A 114 4.12 -2.86 11.92
N ASN A 115 4.84 -3.54 12.83
CA ASN A 115 4.39 -3.74 14.21
C ASN A 115 4.61 -2.49 15.06
N ARG A 116 5.02 -1.40 14.40
CA ARG A 116 5.18 -0.02 14.87
C ARG A 116 4.54 0.89 13.82
N ASP A 117 4.39 2.16 14.14
CA ASP A 117 4.01 3.16 13.13
C ASP A 117 4.96 3.10 11.92
N ILE A 118 4.40 2.98 10.71
CA ILE A 118 5.16 2.74 9.48
C ILE A 118 6.09 3.92 9.16
N TRP A 119 5.63 5.15 9.39
CA TRP A 119 6.43 6.35 9.14
C TRP A 119 7.56 6.50 10.16
N SER A 120 7.39 5.99 11.39
CA SER A 120 8.44 5.98 12.42
C SER A 120 9.64 5.06 12.10
N VAL A 121 9.42 4.02 11.28
CA VAL A 121 10.45 3.04 10.90
C VAL A 121 11.16 3.37 9.60
N LEU A 122 10.52 4.16 8.72
CA LEU A 122 11.13 4.69 7.51
C LEU A 122 12.15 5.81 7.84
N PRO A 123 13.00 6.22 6.89
CA PRO A 123 13.89 7.36 7.08
C PRO A 123 13.12 8.62 7.51
N GLU A 124 13.78 9.51 8.23
CA GLU A 124 13.16 10.75 8.67
C GLU A 124 12.76 11.60 7.47
N GLU A 125 11.54 12.15 7.51
CA GLU A 125 10.91 12.89 6.41
C GLU A 125 10.84 12.11 5.07
N PHE A 126 10.89 10.78 5.11
CA PHE A 126 10.83 9.97 3.91
C PHE A 126 9.51 10.16 3.17
N GLY A 127 9.57 10.42 1.86
CA GLY A 127 8.38 10.61 1.06
C GLY A 127 8.68 10.91 -0.40
N LEU A 128 7.76 11.59 -1.08
CA LEU A 128 7.85 11.81 -2.52
C LEU A 128 9.15 12.52 -2.93
N LYS A 129 9.64 13.44 -2.10
CA LYS A 129 10.90 14.16 -2.32
C LYS A 129 12.10 13.24 -2.54
N ASP A 130 12.11 12.06 -1.92
CA ASP A 130 13.18 11.07 -2.08
C ASP A 130 13.20 10.43 -3.46
N PHE A 131 12.06 10.41 -4.15
CA PHE A 131 11.88 9.84 -5.49
C PHE A 131 12.03 10.89 -6.60
N VAL A 132 11.62 12.14 -6.37
CA VAL A 132 11.66 13.22 -7.38
C VAL A 132 12.92 14.10 -7.27
N GLY A 133 13.65 14.02 -6.15
CA GLY A 133 14.91 14.73 -5.92
C GLY A 133 14.81 16.26 -5.81
N ARG A 134 13.60 16.81 -5.62
CA ARG A 134 13.34 18.22 -5.27
C ARG A 134 11.95 18.33 -4.66
N GLU A 135 11.67 19.40 -3.93
CA GLU A 135 10.29 19.69 -3.52
C GLU A 135 9.43 20.00 -4.76
N LEU A 136 8.19 19.52 -4.70
CA LEU A 136 7.17 19.79 -5.70
C LEU A 136 6.06 20.58 -5.01
N ALA A 137 5.80 21.79 -5.51
CA ALA A 137 4.56 22.50 -5.21
C ALA A 137 3.47 21.91 -6.11
N LEU A 138 3.00 20.72 -5.75
CA LEU A 138 1.81 20.13 -6.35
C LEU A 138 0.81 19.96 -5.22
N ASP A 139 -0.31 20.66 -5.36
CA ASP A 139 -1.48 20.47 -4.52
C ASP A 139 -2.27 19.34 -5.18
N LEU A 140 -2.02 18.12 -4.72
CA LEU A 140 -2.77 16.95 -5.16
C LEU A 140 -3.69 16.57 -4.02
N ASP A 141 -4.98 16.71 -4.28
CA ASP A 141 -6.04 16.33 -3.34
C ASP A 141 -6.15 14.80 -3.22
N ASP A 142 -5.56 14.05 -4.16
CA ASP A 142 -5.67 12.60 -4.22
C ASP A 142 -4.30 11.89 -4.25
N PRO A 143 -4.17 10.73 -3.58
CA PRO A 143 -2.97 9.94 -3.67
C PRO A 143 -2.76 9.40 -5.09
N THR A 144 -1.50 9.40 -5.52
CA THR A 144 -1.09 8.91 -6.85
C THR A 144 -0.32 7.60 -6.74
N PHE A 145 0.44 7.42 -5.66
CA PHE A 145 1.31 6.28 -5.49
C PHE A 145 1.04 5.50 -4.22
N PHE A 146 1.24 4.20 -4.34
CA PHE A 146 1.44 3.29 -3.23
C PHE A 146 2.93 3.03 -3.01
N LEU A 147 3.35 3.05 -1.74
CA LEU A 147 4.70 2.71 -1.33
C LEU A 147 4.86 1.20 -1.22
N SER A 148 5.44 0.58 -2.25
CA SER A 148 5.68 -0.87 -2.30
C SER A 148 7.09 -1.20 -1.84
N VAL A 149 7.25 -2.31 -1.12
CA VAL A 149 8.55 -2.79 -0.63
C VAL A 149 8.86 -4.21 -1.11
N GLU A 150 10.11 -4.44 -1.47
CA GLU A 150 10.66 -5.78 -1.70
C GLU A 150 11.52 -6.15 -0.48
N ILE A 151 10.98 -7.05 0.35
CA ILE A 151 11.64 -7.51 1.57
C ILE A 151 12.65 -8.61 1.19
N PRO A 152 13.94 -8.45 1.52
CA PRO A 152 14.94 -9.44 1.16
C PRO A 152 14.77 -10.69 2.03
N ARG A 153 14.88 -11.88 1.40
CA ARG A 153 14.96 -13.14 2.15
C ARG A 153 16.22 -13.24 3.04
N LYS A 154 17.32 -12.62 2.60
CA LYS A 154 18.61 -12.61 3.31
C LYS A 154 19.18 -11.20 3.37
N GLY A 155 19.67 -10.82 4.55
CA GLY A 155 20.14 -9.46 4.80
C GLY A 155 18.99 -8.51 5.15
N THR A 156 19.26 -7.22 5.14
CA THR A 156 18.32 -6.18 5.58
C THR A 156 18.19 -5.03 4.57
N ASP A 157 18.74 -5.20 3.36
CA ASP A 157 18.61 -4.21 2.30
C ASP A 157 17.23 -4.35 1.66
N THR A 158 16.33 -3.42 1.96
CA THR A 158 14.93 -3.44 1.51
C THR A 158 14.79 -2.49 0.34
N GLU A 159 14.24 -2.96 -0.78
CA GLU A 159 13.95 -2.05 -1.90
C GLU A 159 12.58 -1.43 -1.71
N VAL A 160 12.46 -0.14 -1.97
CA VAL A 160 11.20 0.60 -1.92
C VAL A 160 10.96 1.25 -3.26
N SER A 161 9.74 1.16 -3.76
CA SER A 161 9.33 1.73 -5.04
C SER A 161 7.96 2.39 -4.94
N LEU A 162 7.71 3.36 -5.82
CA LEU A 162 6.37 3.92 -6.00
C LEU A 162 5.66 3.12 -7.09
N LYS A 163 4.49 2.58 -6.74
CA LYS A 163 3.57 1.96 -7.69
C LYS A 163 2.41 2.91 -7.93
N LEU A 164 2.01 3.07 -9.18
CA LEU A 164 0.83 3.87 -9.51
C LEU A 164 -0.40 3.17 -8.92
N ILE A 165 -1.24 3.92 -8.22
CA ILE A 165 -2.55 3.42 -7.79
C ILE A 165 -3.42 3.28 -9.04
N PRO A 166 -4.19 2.18 -9.20
CA PRO A 166 -5.06 2.00 -10.36
C PRO A 166 -5.94 3.23 -10.62
N LEU A 167 -5.99 3.68 -11.87
CA LEU A 167 -6.76 4.87 -12.25
C LEU A 167 -8.26 4.59 -12.07
N GLY A 168 -8.96 5.51 -11.40
CA GLY A 168 -10.38 5.35 -11.04
C GLY A 168 -10.61 4.80 -9.63
N LEU A 169 -9.57 4.31 -8.95
CA LEU A 169 -9.63 4.01 -7.52
C LEU A 169 -9.47 5.33 -6.74
N GLU A 170 -10.60 5.86 -6.29
CA GLU A 170 -10.66 7.05 -5.44
C GLU A 170 -10.34 6.71 -3.98
N LEU A 171 -9.44 7.49 -3.35
CA LEU A 171 -8.93 7.24 -2.00
C LEU A 171 -8.86 8.55 -1.22
N GLU A 172 -9.30 8.55 0.03
CA GLU A 172 -9.17 9.69 0.93
C GLU A 172 -7.83 9.59 1.68
N ALA A 173 -6.82 10.37 1.26
CA ALA A 173 -5.53 10.41 1.94
C ALA A 173 -4.85 11.78 1.87
N ALA A 174 -4.14 12.13 2.93
CA ALA A 174 -3.32 13.34 2.96
C ALA A 174 -2.01 13.11 2.18
N GLY A 175 -2.00 13.56 0.92
CA GLY A 175 -0.79 13.65 0.10
C GLY A 175 -0.62 12.53 -0.95
N PRO A 176 0.46 12.58 -1.73
CA PRO A 176 0.58 11.84 -2.98
C PRO A 176 0.98 10.36 -2.82
N ILE A 177 1.38 9.93 -1.60
CA ILE A 177 1.85 8.57 -1.31
C ILE A 177 1.05 7.98 -0.15
N VAL A 178 0.55 6.77 -0.34
CA VAL A 178 -0.09 5.96 0.70
C VAL A 178 0.70 4.67 0.96
N THR A 179 0.54 4.13 2.15
CA THR A 179 1.06 2.80 2.53
C THR A 179 -0.03 1.73 2.52
N GLU A 180 -1.28 2.10 2.22
CA GLU A 180 -2.36 1.14 2.03
C GLU A 180 -3.40 1.71 1.07
N TYR A 181 -3.99 0.84 0.27
CA TYR A 181 -5.19 1.12 -0.52
C TYR A 181 -5.97 -0.17 -0.74
N GLY A 182 -7.23 -0.04 -1.10
CA GLY A 182 -8.15 -1.15 -1.35
C GLY A 182 -9.52 -0.64 -1.77
N GLU A 183 -10.39 -1.54 -2.21
CA GLU A 183 -11.80 -1.24 -2.51
C GLU A 183 -12.67 -1.06 -1.26
N GLY A 184 -12.09 -1.24 -0.07
CA GLY A 184 -12.81 -1.20 1.21
C GLY A 184 -13.63 0.09 1.39
N GLY A 185 -14.96 -0.04 1.45
CA GLY A 185 -15.87 1.08 1.67
C GLY A 185 -17.05 1.12 0.71
N ASN A 186 -17.44 2.34 0.31
CA ASN A 186 -18.55 2.60 -0.59
C ASN A 186 -18.07 2.55 -2.04
N ILE A 187 -18.23 1.39 -2.69
CA ILE A 187 -17.89 1.16 -4.11
C ILE A 187 -18.41 2.27 -5.04
N SER A 188 -19.49 2.97 -4.65
CA SER A 188 -20.02 4.11 -5.40
C SER A 188 -19.08 5.32 -5.51
N GLN A 189 -17.99 5.35 -4.74
CA GLN A 189 -16.97 6.40 -4.82
C GLN A 189 -15.94 6.13 -5.91
N HIS A 190 -15.76 4.87 -6.34
CA HIS A 190 -14.81 4.52 -7.39
C HIS A 190 -15.43 4.71 -8.77
N GLN A 191 -14.63 5.19 -9.72
CA GLN A 191 -15.07 5.49 -11.07
C GLN A 191 -14.51 4.45 -12.05
N PRO A 192 -15.35 3.66 -12.76
CA PRO A 192 -14.89 2.59 -13.63
C PRO A 192 -14.31 3.11 -14.97
N ILE A 193 -13.37 4.05 -14.94
CA ILE A 193 -12.88 4.86 -16.08
C ILE A 193 -11.96 4.11 -17.07
N SER A 194 -12.07 2.79 -17.15
CA SER A 194 -11.25 1.95 -18.03
C SER A 194 -11.47 2.24 -19.52
N GLU A 195 -12.63 2.77 -19.92
CA GLU A 195 -12.87 3.19 -21.32
C GLU A 195 -11.98 4.36 -21.75
N ILE A 196 -11.37 5.10 -20.81
CA ILE A 196 -10.36 6.11 -21.14
C ILE A 196 -9.17 5.48 -21.88
N ALA A 197 -8.77 4.25 -21.54
CA ALA A 197 -7.70 3.56 -22.26
C ALA A 197 -8.11 3.26 -23.71
N THR A 198 -9.33 2.76 -23.92
CA THR A 198 -9.90 2.50 -25.26
C THR A 198 -10.00 3.79 -26.07
N PHE A 199 -10.50 4.85 -25.43
CA PHE A 199 -10.58 6.19 -26.01
C PHE A 199 -9.20 6.71 -26.43
N ALA A 200 -8.20 6.66 -25.54
CA ALA A 200 -6.83 7.09 -25.84
C ALA A 200 -6.23 6.31 -27.02
N ARG A 201 -6.49 4.99 -27.13
CA ARG A 201 -6.05 4.18 -28.29
C ARG A 201 -6.71 4.62 -29.60
N SER A 202 -7.95 5.11 -29.55
CA SER A 202 -8.72 5.50 -30.73
C SER A 202 -8.41 6.90 -31.25
N LEU A 203 -7.73 7.73 -30.44
CA LEU A 203 -7.25 9.04 -30.88
C LEU A 203 -6.15 8.90 -31.94
N SER A 204 -6.18 9.79 -32.92
CA SER A 204 -5.23 9.86 -34.02
C SER A 204 -3.80 10.12 -33.53
N ASP A 205 -3.62 11.04 -32.58
CA ASP A 205 -2.32 11.43 -32.02
C ASP A 205 -2.45 12.07 -30.61
N ASP A 206 -1.32 12.56 -30.08
CA ASP A 206 -1.24 13.25 -28.79
C ASP A 206 -1.84 14.69 -28.84
N GLU A 207 -1.93 15.30 -30.02
CA GLU A 207 -2.45 16.66 -30.21
C GLU A 207 -3.97 16.67 -29.99
N ALA A 208 -4.67 15.65 -30.50
CA ALA A 208 -6.11 15.46 -30.25
C ALA A 208 -6.46 15.42 -28.75
N LEU A 209 -5.65 14.74 -27.93
CA LEU A 209 -5.83 14.69 -26.48
C LEU A 209 -5.60 16.06 -25.83
N THR A 210 -4.66 16.84 -26.37
CA THR A 210 -4.35 18.20 -25.90
C THR A 210 -5.51 19.16 -26.21
N SER A 211 -6.06 19.11 -27.43
CA SER A 211 -7.25 19.89 -27.80
C SER A 211 -8.44 19.58 -26.90
N ILE A 212 -8.64 18.31 -26.52
CA ILE A 212 -9.74 17.90 -25.61
C ILE A 212 -9.54 18.44 -24.21
N LEU A 213 -8.31 18.42 -23.68
CA LEU A 213 -7.98 19.02 -22.38
C LEU A 213 -8.26 20.52 -22.37
N ASN A 214 -7.98 21.21 -23.48
CA ASN A 214 -8.19 22.66 -23.61
C ASN A 214 -9.65 23.06 -23.90
N GLY A 215 -10.49 22.10 -24.32
CA GLY A 215 -11.88 22.34 -24.71
C GLY A 215 -12.05 22.76 -26.18
N ASP A 216 -11.03 22.56 -27.02
CA ASP A 216 -11.00 22.95 -28.43
C ASP A 216 -11.64 21.88 -29.34
N PHE A 217 -12.85 21.42 -29.00
CA PHE A 217 -13.51 20.27 -29.66
C PHE A 217 -13.81 20.49 -31.15
N ALA A 218 -13.96 21.74 -31.58
CA ALA A 218 -14.22 22.09 -32.97
C ALA A 218 -13.03 21.75 -33.90
N GLU A 219 -11.82 21.74 -33.34
CA GLU A 219 -10.57 21.53 -34.07
C GLU A 219 -10.22 20.05 -34.27
N LEU A 220 -10.97 19.15 -33.62
CA LEU A 220 -10.75 17.71 -33.72
C LEU A 220 -11.02 17.19 -35.14
N ALA A 221 -10.20 16.23 -35.58
CA ALA A 221 -10.48 15.47 -36.79
C ALA A 221 -11.75 14.62 -36.61
N GLU A 222 -12.42 14.29 -37.73
CA GLU A 222 -13.66 13.49 -37.70
C GLU A 222 -13.48 12.09 -37.11
N VAL A 223 -12.26 11.54 -37.08
CA VAL A 223 -11.96 10.30 -36.37
C VAL A 223 -12.02 10.49 -34.85
N ASP A 224 -11.44 11.57 -34.33
CA ASP A 224 -11.36 11.86 -32.90
C ASP A 224 -12.73 12.32 -32.36
N LYS A 225 -13.50 13.08 -33.15
CA LYS A 225 -14.90 13.41 -32.82
C LYS A 225 -15.77 12.18 -32.61
N ARG A 226 -15.59 11.14 -33.44
CA ARG A 226 -16.33 9.87 -33.31
C ARG A 226 -15.90 9.06 -32.09
N ALA A 227 -14.62 9.12 -31.72
CA ALA A 227 -14.13 8.52 -30.48
C ALA A 227 -14.75 9.22 -29.27
N PHE A 228 -14.70 10.56 -29.27
CA PHE A 228 -15.25 11.42 -28.24
C PHE A 228 -16.76 11.20 -28.04
N SER A 229 -17.54 11.15 -29.12
CA SER A 229 -19.00 10.95 -29.05
C SER A 229 -19.43 9.56 -28.56
N ARG A 230 -18.53 8.58 -28.49
CA ARG A 230 -18.82 7.27 -27.87
C ARG A 230 -18.64 7.29 -26.37
N LEU A 231 -17.75 8.16 -25.88
CA LEU A 231 -17.43 8.28 -24.47
C LEU A 231 -18.44 9.18 -23.73
N ILE A 232 -19.07 10.12 -24.46
CA ILE A 232 -20.08 11.06 -23.98
C ILE A 232 -21.42 10.78 -24.67
N GLY A 233 -22.49 10.53 -23.92
CA GLY A 233 -23.84 10.39 -24.48
C GLY A 233 -24.86 9.63 -23.63
N ASP A 234 -26.14 9.86 -23.93
CA ASP A 234 -27.29 9.64 -23.04
C ASP A 234 -27.67 8.18 -22.74
N SER A 235 -27.17 7.20 -23.51
CA SER A 235 -27.59 5.78 -23.35
C SER A 235 -26.46 4.80 -23.09
N TYR A 236 -25.22 5.15 -23.46
CA TYR A 236 -24.05 4.27 -23.34
C TYR A 236 -22.74 5.02 -23.04
N GLY A 237 -22.78 6.35 -22.93
CA GLY A 237 -21.60 7.14 -22.62
C GLY A 237 -21.22 6.98 -21.15
N GLN A 238 -19.92 6.83 -20.89
CA GLN A 238 -19.40 6.77 -19.53
C GLN A 238 -19.47 8.13 -18.83
N PHE A 239 -19.35 9.22 -19.59
CA PHE A 239 -19.36 10.58 -19.07
C PHE A 239 -20.66 11.27 -19.45
N ALA A 240 -21.25 11.96 -18.48
CA ALA A 240 -22.49 12.70 -18.68
C ALA A 240 -22.27 13.95 -19.55
N THR A 241 -21.11 14.59 -19.46
CA THR A 241 -20.79 15.83 -20.16
C THR A 241 -19.33 15.88 -20.63
N GLU A 242 -19.07 16.74 -21.62
CA GLU A 242 -17.72 17.09 -22.07
C GLU A 242 -16.84 17.61 -20.92
N GLU A 243 -17.45 18.40 -20.03
CA GLU A 243 -16.79 18.95 -18.85
C GLU A 243 -16.35 17.86 -17.88
N SER A 244 -17.20 16.88 -17.57
CA SER A 244 -16.83 15.77 -16.68
C SER A 244 -15.69 14.91 -17.24
N LEU A 245 -15.63 14.74 -18.57
CA LEU A 245 -14.53 14.03 -19.21
C LEU A 245 -13.24 14.86 -19.11
N ARG A 246 -13.32 16.16 -19.40
CA ARG A 246 -12.17 17.06 -19.32
C ARG A 246 -11.59 17.13 -17.90
N GLU A 247 -12.43 17.27 -16.88
CA GLU A 247 -12.01 17.25 -15.48
C GLU A 247 -11.31 15.94 -15.11
N THR A 248 -11.87 14.80 -15.55
CA THR A 248 -11.25 13.49 -15.34
C THR A 248 -9.89 13.40 -16.04
N LEU A 249 -9.80 13.80 -17.31
CA LEU A 249 -8.55 13.82 -18.06
C LEU A 249 -7.51 14.77 -17.44
N GLN A 250 -7.94 15.90 -16.85
CA GLN A 250 -7.06 16.82 -16.15
C GLN A 250 -6.50 16.19 -14.87
N ARG A 251 -7.33 15.54 -14.04
CA ARG A 251 -6.85 14.79 -12.86
C ARG A 251 -5.86 13.69 -13.25
N LEU A 252 -6.14 12.97 -14.34
CA LEU A 252 -5.21 11.96 -14.87
C LEU A 252 -3.92 12.59 -15.41
N ARG A 253 -4.00 13.78 -16.00
CA ARG A 253 -2.84 14.53 -16.47
C ARG A 253 -1.94 14.93 -15.30
N ASP A 254 -2.51 15.36 -14.19
CA ASP A 254 -1.74 15.72 -12.99
C ASP A 254 -1.02 14.50 -12.40
N LYS A 255 -1.70 13.34 -12.34
CA LYS A 255 -1.09 12.05 -11.96
C LYS A 255 0.04 11.65 -12.92
N TYR A 256 -0.15 11.81 -14.23
CA TYR A 256 0.88 11.58 -15.26
C TYR A 256 2.09 12.49 -15.05
N GLU A 257 1.88 13.79 -14.84
CA GLU A 257 2.98 14.73 -14.66
C GLU A 257 3.79 14.43 -13.40
N LEU A 258 3.12 14.00 -12.33
CA LEU A 258 3.81 13.54 -11.14
C LEU A 258 4.59 12.24 -11.40
N TYR A 259 3.97 11.25 -12.05
CA TYR A 259 4.63 10.00 -12.48
C TYR A 259 5.91 10.27 -13.29
N PHE A 260 5.87 11.22 -14.23
CA PHE A 260 7.01 11.59 -15.05
C PHE A 260 8.11 12.36 -14.31
N ARG A 261 7.81 12.93 -13.14
CA ARG A 261 8.81 13.62 -12.31
C ARG A 261 9.60 12.67 -11.41
N VAL A 262 9.19 11.40 -11.29
CA VAL A 262 9.91 10.39 -10.52
C VAL A 262 11.28 10.13 -11.17
N LYS A 263 12.35 10.55 -10.49
CA LYS A 263 13.73 10.37 -10.96
C LYS A 263 14.31 9.01 -10.58
N TYR A 264 13.87 8.47 -9.45
CA TYR A 264 14.36 7.21 -8.92
C TYR A 264 13.22 6.19 -8.90
N GLN A 265 13.33 5.10 -9.68
CA GLN A 265 12.32 4.04 -9.69
C GLN A 265 12.34 3.21 -8.40
N LYS A 266 13.51 3.12 -7.75
CA LYS A 266 13.72 2.34 -6.53
C LYS A 266 14.67 3.08 -5.58
N ILE A 267 14.44 2.90 -4.29
CA ILE A 267 15.33 3.34 -3.22
C ILE A 267 15.65 2.11 -2.37
N VAL A 268 16.94 1.81 -2.23
CA VAL A 268 17.40 0.75 -1.33
C VAL A 268 17.59 1.36 0.05
N LEU A 269 16.86 0.81 1.02
CA LEU A 269 16.96 1.16 2.43
C LEU A 269 17.89 0.16 3.15
N GLY A 270 18.78 0.69 3.98
CA GLY A 270 19.55 -0.09 4.94
C GLY A 270 18.93 0.00 6.33
N TRP A 271 19.19 -0.98 7.19
CA TRP A 271 18.66 -1.01 8.56
C TRP A 271 19.68 -0.50 9.58
N ASP A 272 19.33 0.54 10.34
CA ASP A 272 20.09 1.01 11.49
C ASP A 272 19.63 0.28 12.76
N ARG A 273 20.52 -0.56 13.31
CA ARG A 273 20.23 -1.34 14.52
C ARG A 273 20.16 -0.52 15.79
N GLN A 274 20.85 0.62 15.87
CA GLN A 274 20.86 1.48 17.06
C GLN A 274 19.58 2.30 17.11
N GLN A 275 19.17 2.86 15.96
CA GLN A 275 17.96 3.69 15.87
C GLN A 275 16.69 2.86 15.70
N SER A 276 16.82 1.57 15.35
CA SER A 276 15.69 0.72 14.95
C SER A 276 14.86 1.38 13.84
N ARG A 277 15.55 1.89 12.81
CA ARG A 277 14.99 2.67 11.71
C ARG A 277 15.76 2.41 10.41
N PHE A 278 15.08 2.54 9.27
CA PHE A 278 15.71 2.50 7.96
C PHE A 278 16.44 3.81 7.62
N PHE A 279 17.51 3.72 6.83
CA PHE A 279 18.20 4.84 6.23
C PHE A 279 18.34 4.64 4.72
N VAL A 280 18.39 5.73 3.95
CA VAL A 280 18.59 5.64 2.50
C VAL A 280 20.03 5.21 2.19
N LYS A 281 20.19 4.01 1.64
CA LYS A 281 21.49 3.45 1.26
C LYS A 281 21.86 3.78 -0.18
N LYS A 282 20.90 3.67 -1.10
CA LYS A 282 21.11 3.89 -2.54
C LYS A 282 19.81 4.34 -3.22
N ARG A 283 19.93 5.21 -4.21
CA ARG A 283 18.82 5.54 -5.13
C ARG A 283 19.11 4.96 -6.50
N VAL A 284 18.13 4.32 -7.11
CA VAL A 284 18.23 3.69 -8.43
C VAL A 284 17.46 4.56 -9.42
N PRO A 285 18.14 5.21 -10.38
CA PRO A 285 17.47 6.03 -11.38
C PRO A 285 16.40 5.24 -12.15
N ALA A 286 15.30 5.91 -12.48
CA ALA A 286 14.32 5.35 -13.41
C ALA A 286 14.96 5.16 -14.79
N ALA A 287 14.56 4.11 -15.50
CA ALA A 287 14.95 3.96 -16.90
C ALA A 287 14.44 5.17 -17.70
N SER A 288 15.32 5.78 -18.50
CA SER A 288 14.96 6.92 -19.33
C SER A 288 14.01 6.46 -20.45
N GLY A 289 12.71 6.64 -20.24
CA GLY A 289 11.68 6.44 -21.25
C GLY A 289 10.81 7.67 -21.34
N THR A 290 10.62 8.19 -22.55
CA THR A 290 9.58 9.20 -22.82
C THR A 290 8.32 8.45 -23.23
N LYS A 291 7.32 8.37 -22.34
CA LYS A 291 5.96 8.00 -22.75
C LYS A 291 5.17 9.30 -22.85
N SER A 292 4.33 9.43 -23.87
CA SER A 292 3.37 10.53 -23.93
C SER A 292 2.24 10.31 -22.92
N PHE A 293 1.44 11.34 -22.67
CA PHE A 293 0.26 11.22 -21.81
C PHE A 293 -0.75 10.21 -22.38
N ARG A 294 -0.94 10.20 -23.70
CA ARG A 294 -1.75 9.19 -24.38
C ARG A 294 -1.23 7.77 -24.09
N GLN A 295 0.08 7.55 -24.22
CA GLN A 295 0.66 6.23 -23.95
C GLN A 295 0.52 5.82 -22.48
N PHE A 296 0.63 6.78 -21.55
CA PHE A 296 0.34 6.53 -20.14
C PHE A 296 -1.10 6.07 -19.91
N LEU A 297 -2.10 6.73 -20.51
CA LEU A 297 -3.50 6.30 -20.44
C LEU A 297 -3.72 4.91 -21.06
N ILE A 298 -2.97 4.56 -22.09
CA ILE A 298 -3.10 3.25 -22.77
C ILE A 298 -2.56 2.10 -21.92
N GLU A 299 -1.50 2.34 -21.16
CA GLU A 299 -0.74 1.32 -20.43
C GLU A 299 -1.03 1.26 -18.93
N ALA A 300 -1.68 2.28 -18.37
CA ALA A 300 -2.00 2.31 -16.96
C ALA A 300 -2.94 1.17 -16.55
N GLU A 301 -2.85 0.77 -15.29
CA GLU A 301 -3.85 -0.09 -14.66
C GLU A 301 -5.06 0.77 -14.28
N TYR A 302 -6.24 0.23 -14.53
CA TYR A 302 -7.51 0.89 -14.21
C TYR A 302 -8.25 0.06 -13.18
N TRP A 303 -8.87 0.76 -12.24
CA TRP A 303 -9.79 0.14 -11.32
C TRP A 303 -10.98 -0.44 -12.10
N ALA A 304 -11.36 -1.65 -11.71
CA ALA A 304 -12.56 -2.33 -12.15
C ALA A 304 -13.10 -3.10 -10.95
N VAL A 305 -14.43 -3.24 -10.90
CA VAL A 305 -15.09 -4.06 -9.88
C VAL A 305 -14.55 -5.49 -9.97
N MET A 306 -13.96 -5.94 -8.89
CA MET A 306 -13.50 -7.32 -8.74
C MET A 306 -14.61 -8.18 -8.12
N CYS A 307 -14.49 -9.49 -8.31
CA CYS A 307 -15.54 -10.47 -7.98
C CYS A 307 -15.67 -10.80 -6.50
#